data_AF-A0A6B0ZEH6-F1
#
_entry.id   AF-A0A6B0ZEH6-F1
#
_cell.length_a   1.000
_cell.length_b   1.000
_cell.length_c   1.000
_cell.angle_alpha   90.00
_cell.angle_beta   90.00
_cell.angle_gamma   90.00
#
_symmetry.space_group_name_H-M   'P 1'
#
loop_
_entity.id
_entity.type
_entity.pdbx_description
1 polymer ?
#
loop_
_entity_poly.entity_id
_entity_poly.type
_entity_poly.pdbx_seq_one_letter_code
_entity_poly.pdbx_strand_id
1 'polypeptide(L)'
;MSDTPEVVPRPPERRCYRHPDRRGGVSCQRCERPICPDCMHQASVGFHCPECTVQSGARPMTVRPMMVRSPSRPWVTQILLALNGLGFLYSVVASRSARGITRIDGGVLEDGSLLASAVTLRSGRLEWI
;
A
#
# COMPACT_ATOMS: atom_id res chain seq x y z
N MET A 1 -14.00 -43.25 -14.07
CA MET A 1 -13.35 -42.07 -14.66
C MET A 1 -11.89 -42.10 -14.26
N SER A 2 -11.00 -42.47 -15.18
CA SER A 2 -9.56 -42.46 -14.97
C SER A 2 -9.01 -41.26 -15.74
N ASP A 3 -8.70 -40.18 -15.02
CA ASP A 3 -8.03 -39.01 -15.57
C ASP A 3 -6.52 -39.32 -15.59
N THR A 4 -6.03 -39.80 -16.74
CA THR A 4 -4.58 -39.97 -16.94
C THR A 4 -4.01 -38.59 -17.24
N PRO A 5 -3.04 -38.08 -16.46
CA PRO A 5 -2.45 -36.78 -16.74
C PRO A 5 -1.71 -36.82 -18.08
N GLU A 6 -2.21 -36.07 -19.06
CA GLU A 6 -1.55 -35.88 -20.34
C GLU A 6 -0.24 -35.09 -20.12
N VAL A 7 0.89 -35.74 -20.39
CA VAL A 7 2.21 -35.12 -20.31
C VAL A 7 2.38 -34.20 -21.51
N VAL A 8 2.13 -32.92 -21.34
CA VAL A 8 2.37 -31.91 -22.38
C VAL A 8 3.87 -31.85 -22.69
N PRO A 9 4.30 -32.13 -23.94
CA PRO A 9 5.71 -32.07 -24.31
C PRO A 9 6.22 -30.64 -24.15
N ARG A 10 7.30 -30.48 -23.37
CA ARG A 10 7.92 -29.17 -23.17
C ARG A 10 8.53 -28.71 -24.50
N PRO A 11 8.29 -27.46 -24.93
CA PRO A 11 8.89 -26.93 -26.15
C PRO A 11 10.43 -27.06 -26.13
N PRO A 12 11.07 -27.08 -27.31
CA PRO A 12 12.51 -27.30 -27.45
C PRO A 12 13.27 -26.38 -26.51
N GLU A 13 14.24 -26.99 -25.81
CA GLU A 13 14.93 -26.39 -24.69
C GLU A 13 15.73 -25.18 -25.15
N ARG A 14 15.16 -23.98 -25.01
CA ARG A 14 15.87 -22.74 -25.30
C ARG A 14 17.00 -22.63 -24.28
N ARG A 15 18.21 -22.29 -24.71
CA ARG A 15 19.37 -22.06 -23.84
C ARG A 15 19.50 -20.58 -23.53
N CYS A 16 20.08 -20.23 -22.38
CA CYS A 16 20.31 -18.83 -22.06
C CYS A 16 21.35 -18.21 -23.00
N TYR A 17 21.08 -17.00 -23.50
CA TYR A 17 21.98 -16.32 -24.42
C TYR A 17 23.38 -16.01 -23.84
N ARG A 18 23.53 -15.88 -22.51
CA ARG A 18 24.82 -15.74 -21.81
C ARG A 18 25.41 -17.05 -21.31
N HIS A 19 24.55 -18.04 -21.05
CA HIS A 19 24.94 -19.32 -20.45
C HIS A 19 24.43 -20.45 -21.32
N PRO A 20 25.22 -20.92 -22.31
CA PRO A 20 24.82 -22.01 -23.17
C PRO A 20 24.56 -23.31 -22.39
N ASP A 21 25.25 -23.52 -21.27
CA ASP A 21 25.06 -24.70 -20.42
C ASP A 21 23.75 -24.68 -19.61
N ARG A 22 23.00 -23.56 -19.61
CA ARG A 22 21.78 -23.41 -18.81
C ARG A 22 20.52 -23.32 -19.66
N ARG A 23 19.45 -23.93 -19.17
CA ARG A 23 18.11 -23.83 -19.76
C ARG A 23 17.54 -22.42 -19.55
N GLY A 24 17.10 -21.80 -20.63
CA GLY A 24 16.38 -20.53 -20.67
C GLY A 24 14.88 -20.76 -20.65
N GLY A 25 14.32 -20.92 -19.45
CA GLY A 25 12.89 -21.22 -19.26
C GLY A 25 11.95 -20.02 -19.45
N VAL A 26 12.50 -18.81 -19.56
CA VAL A 26 11.74 -17.56 -19.75
C VAL A 26 12.43 -16.68 -20.81
N SER A 27 11.66 -15.80 -21.47
CA SER A 27 12.17 -14.88 -22.48
C SER A 27 12.02 -13.42 -22.02
N CYS A 28 12.98 -12.58 -22.38
CA CYS A 28 12.91 -11.14 -22.11
C CYS A 28 11.74 -10.50 -22.87
N GLN A 29 10.89 -9.71 -22.20
CA GLN A 29 9.74 -9.01 -22.79
C GLN A 29 10.10 -7.84 -23.74
N ARG A 30 11.38 -7.54 -23.93
CA ARG A 30 11.85 -6.39 -24.74
C ARG A 30 12.66 -6.79 -25.98
N CYS A 31 13.35 -7.92 -25.90
CA CYS A 31 14.21 -8.39 -26.99
C CYS A 31 14.02 -9.89 -27.27
N GLU A 32 13.06 -10.53 -26.62
CA GLU A 32 12.60 -11.91 -26.82
C GLU A 32 13.67 -12.99 -26.66
N ARG A 33 14.88 -12.61 -26.20
CA ARG A 33 15.99 -13.53 -25.97
C ARG A 33 15.73 -14.44 -24.76
N PRO A 34 16.06 -15.74 -24.85
CA PRO A 34 15.93 -16.67 -23.74
C PRO A 34 16.95 -16.37 -22.62
N ILE A 35 16.47 -16.33 -21.37
CA ILE A 35 17.27 -16.05 -20.18
C ILE A 35 17.14 -17.16 -19.13
N CYS A 36 18.21 -17.45 -18.39
CA CYS A 36 18.17 -18.36 -17.25
C CYS A 36 17.65 -17.63 -15.99
N PRO A 37 17.19 -18.36 -14.96
CA PRO A 37 16.74 -17.78 -13.69
C PRO A 37 17.80 -16.92 -12.98
N ASP A 38 19.09 -17.18 -13.24
CA ASP A 38 20.23 -16.43 -12.68
C ASP A 38 20.38 -15.04 -13.33
N CYS A 39 20.07 -14.95 -14.62
CA CYS A 39 20.14 -13.70 -15.40
C CYS A 39 18.81 -12.95 -15.44
N MET A 40 17.76 -13.42 -14.75
CA MET A 40 16.45 -12.77 -14.79
C MET A 40 16.40 -11.55 -13.87
N HIS A 41 15.89 -10.44 -14.39
CA HIS A 41 15.58 -9.26 -13.59
C HIS A 41 14.07 -9.02 -13.58
N GLN A 42 13.51 -8.79 -12.40
CA GLN A 42 12.10 -8.42 -12.25
C GLN A 42 11.84 -7.06 -12.88
N ALA A 43 10.78 -7.00 -13.68
CA ALA A 43 10.25 -5.79 -14.29
C ALA A 43 8.83 -5.53 -13.81
N SER A 44 8.28 -4.34 -14.08
CA SER A 44 6.89 -4.02 -13.77
C SER A 44 5.90 -5.02 -14.39
N VAL A 45 6.28 -5.59 -15.54
CA VAL A 45 5.58 -6.70 -16.20
C VAL A 45 6.61 -7.73 -16.68
N GLY A 46 6.52 -8.96 -16.17
CA GLY A 46 7.37 -10.08 -16.57
C GLY A 46 8.85 -9.91 -16.18
N PHE A 47 9.74 -10.23 -17.13
CA PHE A 47 11.18 -10.28 -16.90
C PHE A 47 11.97 -9.57 -17.99
N HIS A 48 13.09 -8.98 -17.60
CA HIS A 48 14.06 -8.36 -18.51
C HIS A 48 15.45 -8.99 -18.38
N CYS A 49 16.19 -9.00 -19.50
CA CYS A 49 17.60 -9.39 -19.54
C CYS A 49 18.50 -8.23 -19.05
N PRO A 50 19.72 -8.51 -18.57
CA PRO A 50 20.59 -7.51 -17.96
C PRO A 50 20.88 -6.32 -18.88
N GLU A 51 21.10 -6.57 -20.18
CA GLU A 51 21.35 -5.49 -21.15
C GLU A 51 20.14 -4.53 -21.32
N CYS A 52 18.90 -5.05 -21.30
CA CYS A 52 17.70 -4.24 -21.38
C CYS A 52 17.43 -3.50 -20.07
N THR A 53 17.80 -4.06 -18.91
CA THR A 53 17.66 -3.35 -17.63
C THR A 53 18.60 -2.15 -17.50
N VAL A 54 19.85 -2.29 -17.97
CA VAL A 54 20.84 -1.20 -17.98
C VAL A 54 20.36 -0.07 -18.90
N GLN A 55 19.80 -0.42 -20.06
CA GLN A 55 19.21 0.56 -20.99
C GLN A 55 17.96 1.25 -20.44
N SER A 56 17.17 0.56 -19.62
CA SER A 56 15.98 1.15 -18.98
C SER A 56 16.31 2.11 -17.85
N GLY A 57 17.58 2.23 -17.42
CA GLY A 57 17.99 3.17 -16.37
C GLY A 57 17.27 2.95 -15.02
N ALA A 58 16.60 1.82 -14.85
CA ALA A 58 15.85 1.45 -13.66
C ALA A 58 16.86 1.06 -12.58
N ARG A 59 17.56 2.07 -12.04
CA ARG A 59 18.23 1.96 -10.76
C ARG A 59 17.21 1.39 -9.79
N PRO A 60 17.50 0.31 -9.04
CA PRO A 60 16.60 -0.14 -7.99
C PRO A 60 16.28 1.09 -7.16
N MET A 61 14.99 1.44 -7.09
CA MET A 61 14.51 2.61 -6.36
C MET A 61 14.78 2.32 -4.88
N THR A 62 16.03 2.53 -4.48
CA THR A 62 16.42 2.57 -3.08
C THR A 62 15.73 3.84 -2.61
N VAL A 63 14.56 3.66 -1.98
CA VAL A 63 13.90 4.69 -1.20
C VAL A 63 14.86 5.00 -0.06
N ARG A 64 15.89 5.80 -0.36
CA ARG A 64 16.65 6.48 0.66
C ARG A 64 15.66 7.52 1.15
N PRO A 65 15.11 7.41 2.38
CA PRO A 65 14.34 8.51 2.92
C PRO A 65 15.26 9.73 2.83
N MET A 66 14.92 10.65 1.94
CA MET A 66 15.62 11.91 1.82
C MET A 66 15.25 12.63 3.10
N MET A 67 16.05 12.43 4.15
CA MET A 67 15.91 13.11 5.41
C MET A 67 16.22 14.57 5.08
N VAL A 68 15.19 15.31 4.66
CA VAL A 68 15.26 16.75 4.42
C VAL A 68 15.57 17.34 5.78
N ARG A 69 16.85 17.54 6.02
CA ARG A 69 17.36 18.15 7.25
C ARG A 69 17.10 19.65 7.10
N SER A 70 15.81 20.02 7.18
CA SER A 70 15.40 21.41 7.11
C SER A 70 15.94 22.12 8.35
N PRO A 71 16.83 23.12 8.22
CA PRO A 71 17.35 23.87 9.37
C PRO A 71 16.31 24.87 9.91
N SER A 72 15.15 25.02 9.26
CA SER A 72 14.07 25.88 9.73
C SER A 72 13.34 25.23 10.91
N ARG A 73 13.48 25.84 12.10
CA ARG A 73 12.70 25.47 13.28
C ARG A 73 11.20 25.68 12.97
N PRO A 74 10.37 24.62 12.96
CA PRO A 74 8.97 24.72 12.55
C PRO A 74 8.11 25.21 13.72
N TRP A 75 8.24 26.50 14.06
CA TRP A 75 7.55 27.11 15.20
C TRP A 75 6.04 26.96 15.11
N VAL A 76 5.44 27.14 13.92
CA VAL A 76 3.99 26.97 13.71
C VAL A 76 3.55 25.55 14.05
N THR A 77 4.25 24.53 13.53
CA THR A 77 3.93 23.13 13.83
C THR A 77 4.09 22.82 15.31
N GLN A 78 5.14 23.33 15.96
CA GLN A 78 5.35 23.13 17.40
C GLN A 78 4.24 23.79 18.24
N ILE A 79 3.82 25.01 17.88
CA ILE A 79 2.72 25.70 18.56
C ILE A 79 1.42 24.93 18.39
N LEU A 80 1.09 24.48 17.17
CA LEU A 80 -0.11 23.70 16.91
C LEU A 80 -0.12 22.37 17.69
N LEU A 81 1.03 21.70 17.76
CA LEU A 81 1.19 20.46 18.52
C LEU A 81 1.03 20.70 20.02
N ALA A 82 1.65 21.76 20.56
CA ALA A 82 1.54 22.13 21.95
C ALA A 82 0.10 22.49 22.33
N LEU A 83 -0.61 23.25 21.48
CA LEU A 83 -2.00 23.63 21.71
C LEU A 83 -2.93 22.41 21.72
N ASN A 84 -2.77 21.49 20.77
CA ASN A 84 -3.54 20.23 20.76
C ASN A 84 -3.25 19.40 22.01
N GLY A 85 -1.97 19.26 22.38
CA GLY A 85 -1.57 18.52 23.58
C GLY A 85 -2.13 19.13 24.86
N LEU A 86 -2.13 20.46 24.97
CA LEU A 86 -2.73 21.16 26.11
C LEU A 86 -4.25 21.00 26.17
N GLY A 87 -4.94 21.10 25.04
CA GLY A 87 -6.38 20.85 24.97
C GLY A 87 -6.74 19.41 25.39
N PHE A 88 -5.94 18.44 24.95
CA PHE A 88 -6.09 17.04 25.37
C PHE A 88 -5.79 16.84 26.86
N LEU A 89 -4.72 17.45 27.37
CA LEU A 89 -4.40 17.34 28.80
C LEU A 89 -5.47 18.00 29.65
N TYR A 90 -5.99 19.15 29.20
CA TYR A 90 -7.11 19.83 29.84
C TYR A 90 -8.35 18.96 29.86
N SER A 91 -8.72 18.32 28.74
CA SER A 91 -9.89 17.44 28.72
C SER A 91 -9.71 16.24 29.67
N VAL A 92 -8.53 15.62 29.71
CA VAL A 92 -8.22 14.52 30.62
C VAL A 92 -8.33 14.94 32.09
N VAL A 93 -7.79 16.11 32.45
CA VAL A 93 -7.79 16.62 33.83
C VAL A 93 -9.17 17.11 34.24
N ALA A 94 -9.86 17.87 33.37
CA ALA A 94 -11.19 18.39 33.62
C ALA A 94 -12.23 17.27 33.75
N SER A 95 -12.12 16.20 32.94
CA SER A 95 -13.01 15.04 33.05
C SER A 95 -12.70 14.12 34.23
N ARG A 96 -11.59 14.33 34.98
CA ARG A 96 -11.11 13.49 36.10
C ARG A 96 -11.17 11.97 35.84
N SER A 97 -11.17 11.57 34.57
CA SER A 97 -11.34 10.18 34.15
C SER A 97 -10.85 10.02 32.72
N ALA A 98 -9.65 9.46 32.57
CA ALA A 98 -9.17 8.95 31.28
C ALA A 98 -10.02 7.78 30.73
N ARG A 99 -11.03 7.30 31.49
CA ARG A 99 -11.93 6.21 31.09
C ARG A 99 -13.15 6.68 30.27
N GLY A 100 -13.40 7.99 30.16
CA GLY A 100 -14.49 8.53 29.36
C GLY A 100 -14.22 8.54 27.86
N ILE A 101 -12.95 8.48 27.44
CA ILE A 101 -12.55 8.63 26.03
C ILE A 101 -12.42 7.26 25.33
N THR A 102 -12.21 6.17 26.08
CA THR A 102 -12.04 4.81 25.54
C THR A 102 -13.30 3.93 25.63
N ARG A 103 -14.39 4.42 26.23
CA ARG A 103 -15.70 3.75 26.17
C ARG A 103 -16.59 4.40 25.11
N ILE A 104 -16.63 3.75 23.95
CA ILE A 104 -17.72 3.86 22.97
C ILE A 104 -18.91 3.04 23.50
N ASP A 105 -19.48 3.48 24.61
CA ASP A 105 -20.77 3.01 25.11
C ASP A 105 -21.57 4.22 25.56
N GLY A 106 -22.41 4.74 24.65
CA GLY A 106 -23.71 5.35 24.93
C GLY A 106 -23.81 6.66 25.72
N GLY A 107 -22.72 7.31 26.14
CA GLY A 107 -22.80 8.45 27.07
C GLY A 107 -22.86 9.87 26.49
N VAL A 108 -22.95 10.04 25.17
CA VAL A 108 -23.18 11.36 24.51
C VAL A 108 -24.66 11.50 24.13
N LEU A 109 -25.54 10.94 24.97
CA LEU A 109 -26.99 10.97 24.79
C LEU A 109 -27.71 11.17 26.13
N GLU A 110 -27.13 11.94 27.06
CA GLU A 110 -27.91 12.46 28.21
C GLU A 110 -28.02 13.98 28.20
N ASP A 111 -27.02 14.70 27.72
CA ASP A 111 -27.07 16.16 27.67
C ASP A 111 -27.09 16.67 26.23
N GLY A 112 -28.32 16.76 25.68
CA GLY A 112 -28.62 17.09 24.29
C GLY A 112 -28.16 18.47 23.83
N SER A 113 -26.86 18.63 23.58
CA SER A 113 -26.27 19.75 22.85
C SER A 113 -24.79 19.39 22.57
N LEU A 114 -24.16 19.63 21.42
CA LEU A 114 -24.36 20.62 20.38
C LEU A 114 -23.90 19.98 19.05
N LEU A 115 -24.63 20.24 17.95
CA LEU A 115 -24.24 19.94 16.56
C LEU A 115 -24.57 18.53 16.01
N ALA A 116 -25.85 18.15 16.01
CA ALA A 116 -26.35 17.22 14.99
C ALA A 116 -27.67 17.76 14.45
N SER A 117 -27.57 18.47 13.32
CA SER A 117 -28.69 18.70 12.42
C SER A 117 -29.14 17.34 11.88
N ALA A 118 -29.88 16.58 12.67
CA ALA A 118 -30.55 15.39 12.21
C ALA A 118 -31.62 15.84 11.22
N VAL A 119 -31.27 15.81 9.94
CA VAL A 119 -32.23 15.82 8.84
C VAL A 119 -33.17 14.66 9.11
N THR A 120 -34.35 14.97 9.63
CA THR A 120 -35.46 14.03 9.73
C THR A 120 -35.90 13.73 8.31
N LEU A 121 -35.36 12.65 7.72
CA LEU A 121 -35.98 12.03 6.56
C LEU A 121 -37.38 11.58 6.97
N ARG A 122 -38.36 12.43 6.66
CA ARG A 122 -39.78 12.10 6.70
C ARG A 122 -39.98 10.95 5.73
N SER A 123 -40.09 9.73 6.26
CA SER A 123 -40.37 8.54 5.46
C SER A 123 -41.68 8.76 4.71
N GLY A 124 -41.57 9.06 3.42
CA GLY A 124 -42.68 9.02 2.48
C GLY A 124 -43.21 7.60 2.46
N ARG A 125 -44.47 7.49 2.87
CA ARG A 125 -45.33 6.32 2.76
C ARG A 125 -45.42 5.95 1.28
N LEU A 126 -44.69 4.91 0.86
CA LEU A 126 -44.92 4.22 -0.41
C LEU A 126 -45.79 3.01 -0.10
N GLU A 127 -47.09 3.26 -0.17
CA GLU A 127 -48.16 2.29 -0.25
C GLU A 127 -48.11 1.66 -1.66
N TRP A 128 -47.76 0.38 -1.72
CA TRP A 128 -47.72 -0.42 -2.95
C TRP A 128 -49.07 -1.09 -3.17
N ILE A 129 -49.72 -0.79 -4.31
CA ILE A 129 -50.65 -1.65 -5.05
C ILE A 129 -50.10 -1.74 -6.47
#